data_AF-A0A369WWZ1-F1
#
_entry.id   AF-A0A369WWZ1-F1
#
_cell.length_a   1.000
_cell.length_b   1.000
_cell.length_c   1.000
_cell.angle_alpha   90.00
_cell.angle_beta   90.00
_cell.angle_gamma   90.00
#
_symmetry.space_group_name_H-M   'P 1'
#
loop_
_entity.id
_entity.type
_entity.pdbx_description
1 polymer ?
#
loop_
_entity_poly.entity_id
_entity_poly.type
_entity_poly.pdbx_seq_one_letter_code
_entity_poly.pdbx_strand_id
1 'polypeptide(L)'
;MKALWILIFSATLIWSGIEPKDQFTWFLEVLPAMIGGVLMAATFNSFRLTPVLYFFILAHCVVLMVGGHYTYAEVPLFDGLFGAERNNYDKVGHFFQGFVPALLAREILIRKQVVNGRYWMGIIIVSICLAFSAFYELIEWWVALATGEDAEAFLGTQGYVWDTQSDMGWALMGAISSVLLLAKPHDRQLQGLAR
;
A
#
# COMPACT_ATOMS: atom_id res chain seq x y z
N MET A 1 16.23 -16.52 -0.39
CA MET A 1 14.98 -15.77 -0.14
C MET A 1 15.22 -14.30 0.18
N LYS A 2 15.81 -13.91 1.33
CA LYS A 2 16.03 -12.49 1.68
C LYS A 2 16.75 -11.68 0.58
N ALA A 3 17.83 -12.23 0.03
CA ALA A 3 18.61 -11.57 -1.03
C ALA A 3 17.78 -11.34 -2.31
N LEU A 4 16.94 -12.30 -2.71
CA LEU A 4 16.05 -12.16 -3.87
C LEU A 4 15.08 -11.00 -3.68
N TRP A 5 14.60 -10.79 -2.47
CA TRP A 5 13.61 -9.77 -2.18
C TRP A 5 14.21 -8.37 -2.15
N ILE A 6 15.39 -8.25 -1.53
CA ILE A 6 16.20 -7.03 -1.58
C ILE A 6 16.55 -6.72 -3.04
N LEU A 7 16.92 -7.73 -3.82
CA LEU A 7 17.21 -7.57 -5.24
C LEU A 7 16.00 -7.05 -6.02
N ILE A 8 14.81 -7.64 -5.84
CA ILE A 8 13.58 -7.19 -6.51
C ILE A 8 13.26 -5.76 -6.10
N PHE A 9 13.23 -5.46 -4.79
CA PHE A 9 12.95 -4.12 -4.28
C PHE A 9 13.92 -3.08 -4.87
N SER A 10 15.23 -3.33 -4.76
CA SER A 10 16.25 -2.41 -5.24
C SER A 10 16.24 -2.26 -6.76
N ALA A 11 16.05 -3.35 -7.51
CA ALA A 11 15.99 -3.31 -8.96
C ALA A 11 14.76 -2.52 -9.44
N THR A 12 13.58 -2.75 -8.85
CA THR A 12 12.36 -2.02 -9.19
C THR A 12 12.45 -0.56 -8.77
N LEU A 13 13.03 -0.25 -7.60
CA LEU A 13 13.24 1.13 -7.15
C LEU A 13 14.15 1.89 -8.13
N ILE A 14 15.30 1.30 -8.47
CA ILE A 14 16.24 1.91 -9.43
C ILE A 14 15.55 2.10 -10.78
N TRP A 15 14.90 1.06 -11.31
CA TRP A 15 14.18 1.15 -12.58
C TRP A 15 13.13 2.25 -12.57
N SER A 16 12.32 2.34 -11.51
CA SER A 16 11.23 3.33 -11.44
C SER A 16 11.73 4.77 -11.50
N GLY A 17 12.94 5.03 -10.98
CA GLY A 17 13.56 6.35 -10.96
C GLY A 17 14.35 6.70 -12.23
N ILE A 18 14.51 5.76 -13.18
CA ILE A 18 15.09 6.05 -14.49
C ILE A 18 13.99 6.63 -15.36
N GLU A 19 14.08 7.92 -15.68
CA GLU A 19 13.15 8.62 -16.57
C GLU A 19 11.65 8.40 -16.21
N PRO A 20 11.22 8.64 -14.95
CA PRO A 20 9.80 8.65 -14.63
C PRO A 20 9.09 9.77 -15.39
N LYS A 21 7.79 9.58 -15.63
CA LYS A 21 6.94 10.54 -16.34
C LYS A 21 6.91 11.91 -15.70
N ASP A 22 6.86 11.94 -14.36
CA ASP A 22 7.06 13.16 -13.58
C ASP A 22 7.90 12.84 -12.34
N GLN A 23 8.97 13.60 -12.13
CA GLN A 23 9.93 13.37 -11.05
C GLN A 23 9.34 13.69 -9.67
N PHE A 24 8.49 14.71 -9.58
CA PHE A 24 7.88 15.11 -8.31
C PHE A 24 6.84 14.10 -7.84
N THR A 25 5.93 13.71 -8.74
CA THR A 25 4.94 12.65 -8.55
C THR A 25 5.63 11.33 -8.23
N TRP A 26 6.66 10.93 -8.98
CA TRP A 26 7.44 9.73 -8.67
C TRP A 26 7.97 9.74 -7.24
N PHE A 27 8.55 10.86 -6.80
CA PHE A 27 9.07 10.96 -5.44
C PHE A 27 7.97 10.77 -4.39
N LEU A 28 6.83 11.42 -4.55
CA LEU A 28 5.71 11.32 -3.62
C LEU A 28 5.15 9.89 -3.55
N GLU A 29 4.91 9.26 -4.70
CA GLU A 29 4.36 7.90 -4.80
C GLU A 29 5.31 6.83 -4.26
N VAL A 30 6.61 6.99 -4.49
CA VAL A 30 7.62 5.99 -4.10
C VAL A 30 8.13 6.21 -2.67
N LEU A 31 7.91 7.38 -2.08
CA LEU A 31 8.35 7.71 -0.72
C LEU A 31 7.84 6.73 0.35
N PRO A 32 6.55 6.31 0.38
CA PRO A 32 6.07 5.30 1.32
C PRO A 32 6.83 3.97 1.18
N ALA A 33 7.18 3.55 -0.05
CA ALA A 33 7.93 2.32 -0.29
C ALA A 33 9.37 2.43 0.25
N MET A 34 10.03 3.59 0.08
CA MET A 34 11.36 3.85 0.65
C MET A 34 11.34 3.84 2.17
N ILE A 35 10.37 4.51 2.79
CA ILE A 35 10.17 4.52 4.25
C ILE A 35 9.95 3.08 4.76
N GLY A 36 9.07 2.32 4.10
CA GLY A 36 8.81 0.92 4.43
C GLY A 36 10.08 0.06 4.35
N GLY A 37 10.89 0.23 3.31
CA GLY A 37 12.16 -0.47 3.14
C GLY A 37 13.15 -0.17 4.29
N VAL A 38 13.30 1.10 4.67
CA VAL A 38 14.17 1.51 5.79
C VAL A 38 13.68 0.95 7.11
N LEU A 39 12.37 1.07 7.40
CA LEU A 39 11.78 0.55 8.63
C LEU A 39 11.98 -0.97 8.75
N MET A 40 11.72 -1.72 7.67
CA MET A 40 11.94 -3.17 7.68
C MET A 40 13.40 -3.54 7.93
N ALA A 41 14.36 -2.81 7.34
CA ALA A 41 15.78 -3.03 7.58
C ALA A 41 16.16 -2.74 9.03
N ALA A 42 15.69 -1.61 9.57
CA ALA A 42 15.96 -1.18 10.94
C ALA A 42 15.36 -2.12 12.00
N THR A 43 14.16 -2.66 11.74
CA THR A 43 13.48 -3.56 12.68
C THR A 43 13.77 -5.03 12.42
N PHE A 44 14.61 -5.38 11.44
CA PHE A 44 14.80 -6.77 11.01
C PHE A 44 15.24 -7.70 12.15
N ASN A 45 16.15 -7.22 13.00
CA ASN A 45 16.70 -8.00 14.12
C ASN A 45 15.85 -7.92 15.40
N SER A 46 15.10 -6.83 15.61
CA SER A 46 14.31 -6.60 16.83
C SER A 46 12.86 -7.10 16.70
N PHE A 47 12.26 -6.96 15.53
CA PHE A 47 10.89 -7.37 15.24
C PHE A 47 10.79 -7.93 13.81
N ARG A 48 11.30 -9.15 13.62
CA ARG A 48 11.24 -9.83 12.34
C ARG A 48 9.80 -10.18 11.97
N LEU A 49 9.33 -9.70 10.82
CA LEU A 49 7.98 -9.97 10.32
C LEU A 49 7.82 -11.41 9.77
N THR A 50 6.58 -11.86 9.62
CA THR A 50 6.28 -13.14 8.95
C THR A 50 6.63 -13.11 7.46
N PRO A 51 7.04 -14.25 6.86
CA PRO A 51 7.32 -14.32 5.43
C PRO A 51 6.15 -13.89 4.53
N VAL A 52 4.90 -14.20 4.90
CA VAL A 52 3.72 -13.75 4.13
C VAL A 52 3.59 -12.23 4.19
N LEU A 53 3.77 -11.61 5.35
CA LEU A 53 3.69 -10.16 5.47
C LEU A 53 4.79 -9.47 4.68
N TYR A 54 6.04 -9.94 4.77
CA TYR A 54 7.08 -9.39 3.92
C TYR A 54 6.63 -9.44 2.45
N PHE A 55 6.05 -10.55 1.96
CA PHE A 55 5.80 -10.75 0.52
C PHE A 55 4.81 -9.71 0.01
N PHE A 56 3.75 -9.48 0.78
CA PHE A 56 2.76 -8.46 0.46
C PHE A 56 3.32 -7.04 0.59
N ILE A 57 4.24 -6.78 1.53
CA ILE A 57 4.96 -5.49 1.55
C ILE A 57 5.75 -5.29 0.27
N LEU A 58 6.53 -6.28 -0.18
CA LEU A 58 7.27 -6.18 -1.43
C LEU A 58 6.33 -5.96 -2.63
N ALA A 59 5.24 -6.72 -2.71
CA ALA A 59 4.25 -6.56 -3.77
C ALA A 59 3.64 -5.15 -3.78
N HIS A 60 3.31 -4.59 -2.61
CA HIS A 60 2.81 -3.22 -2.50
C HIS A 60 3.85 -2.19 -2.92
N CYS A 61 5.11 -2.34 -2.47
CA CYS A 61 6.19 -1.47 -2.91
C CYS A 61 6.37 -1.48 -4.43
N VAL A 62 6.22 -2.63 -5.08
CA VAL A 62 6.27 -2.74 -6.55
C VAL A 62 5.10 -1.99 -7.18
N VAL A 63 3.88 -2.07 -6.63
CA VAL A 63 2.72 -1.30 -7.11
C VAL A 63 3.02 0.21 -7.05
N LEU A 64 3.51 0.70 -5.90
CA LEU A 64 3.87 2.11 -5.73
C LEU A 64 4.96 2.56 -6.72
N MET A 65 6.00 1.73 -6.94
CA MET A 65 7.10 2.05 -7.87
C MET A 65 6.67 2.04 -9.34
N VAL A 66 5.80 1.12 -9.74
CA VAL A 66 5.25 1.09 -11.10
C VAL A 66 4.35 2.29 -11.34
N GLY A 67 3.47 2.59 -10.39
CA GLY A 67 2.62 3.76 -10.46
C GLY A 67 3.41 5.07 -10.45
N GLY A 68 4.44 5.20 -9.60
CA GLY A 68 5.31 6.37 -9.59
C GLY A 68 6.13 6.55 -10.88
N HIS A 69 6.55 5.45 -11.53
CA HIS A 69 7.30 5.54 -12.80
C HIS A 69 6.43 6.10 -13.93
N TYR A 70 5.19 5.62 -14.05
CA TYR A 70 4.29 6.02 -15.13
C TYR A 70 3.37 7.19 -14.77
N THR A 71 3.26 7.58 -13.50
CA THR A 71 2.07 8.19 -12.89
C THR A 71 0.87 7.23 -12.92
N TYR A 72 0.03 7.28 -11.89
CA TYR A 72 -1.12 6.39 -11.75
C TYR A 72 -2.14 6.54 -12.88
N ALA A 73 -2.20 7.73 -13.47
CA ALA A 73 -3.05 8.05 -14.61
C ALA A 73 -2.62 7.38 -15.94
N GLU A 74 -1.34 6.99 -16.08
CA GLU A 74 -0.79 6.53 -17.37
C GLU A 74 -0.22 5.10 -17.32
N VAL A 75 -0.44 4.34 -16.25
CA VAL A 75 0.04 2.94 -16.20
C VAL A 75 -0.56 2.12 -17.35
N PRO A 76 0.25 1.47 -18.20
CA PRO A 76 -0.26 0.73 -19.36
C PRO A 76 -1.23 -0.40 -18.96
N LEU A 77 -2.19 -0.70 -19.85
CA LEU A 77 -3.21 -1.75 -19.71
C LEU A 77 -4.34 -1.47 -18.70
N PHE A 78 -4.32 -0.34 -18.00
CA PHE A 78 -5.37 0.05 -17.04
C PHE A 78 -6.34 1.10 -17.56
N ASP A 79 -6.05 1.71 -18.71
CA ASP A 79 -6.98 2.57 -19.43
C ASP A 79 -8.08 1.73 -20.12
N GLY A 80 -9.34 2.14 -20.03
CA GLY A 80 -10.45 1.43 -20.65
C GLY A 80 -10.80 0.06 -20.04
N LEU A 81 -10.13 -0.34 -18.95
CA LEU A 81 -10.29 -1.67 -18.36
C LEU A 81 -11.75 -1.89 -17.93
N PHE A 82 -12.39 -2.95 -18.43
CA PHE A 82 -13.83 -3.23 -18.21
C PHE A 82 -14.78 -2.10 -18.64
N GLY A 83 -14.38 -1.28 -19.62
CA GLY A 83 -15.19 -0.16 -20.11
C GLY A 83 -15.13 1.08 -19.22
N ALA A 84 -14.14 1.17 -18.33
CA ALA A 84 -13.88 2.38 -17.55
C ALA A 84 -13.50 3.56 -18.46
N GLU A 85 -13.96 4.75 -18.13
CA GLU A 85 -13.68 5.98 -18.88
C GLU A 85 -12.27 6.54 -18.60
N ARG A 86 -11.53 5.94 -17.67
CA ARG A 86 -10.25 6.42 -17.16
C ARG A 86 -9.33 5.27 -16.73
N ASN A 87 -8.08 5.61 -16.40
CA ASN A 87 -7.12 4.65 -15.85
C ASN A 87 -7.41 4.37 -14.36
N ASN A 88 -7.59 3.11 -14.00
CA ASN A 88 -7.92 2.71 -12.63
C ASN A 88 -6.76 2.02 -11.90
N TYR A 89 -5.51 2.25 -12.31
CA TYR A 89 -4.36 1.70 -11.58
C TYR A 89 -4.32 2.14 -10.12
N ASP A 90 -4.76 3.37 -9.88
CA ASP A 90 -4.93 3.94 -8.56
C ASP A 90 -5.76 3.05 -7.61
N LYS A 91 -6.82 2.43 -8.11
CA LYS A 91 -7.65 1.50 -7.33
C LYS A 91 -6.88 0.26 -6.89
N VAL A 92 -5.88 -0.16 -7.66
CA VAL A 92 -4.94 -1.22 -7.25
C VAL A 92 -4.07 -0.74 -6.10
N GLY A 93 -3.52 0.47 -6.20
CA GLY A 93 -2.77 1.14 -5.13
C GLY A 93 -3.59 1.16 -3.83
N HIS A 94 -4.81 1.70 -3.87
CA HIS A 94 -5.67 1.77 -2.70
C HIS A 94 -6.10 0.40 -2.16
N PHE A 95 -6.33 -0.60 -3.01
CA PHE A 95 -6.56 -1.96 -2.54
C PHE A 95 -5.37 -2.49 -1.72
N PHE A 96 -4.14 -2.31 -2.20
CA PHE A 96 -2.93 -2.71 -1.46
C PHE A 96 -2.70 -1.84 -0.21
N GLN A 97 -3.04 -0.55 -0.26
CA GLN A 97 -3.07 0.38 0.88
C GLN A 97 -4.01 -0.08 1.99
N GLY A 98 -5.09 -0.78 1.66
CA GLY A 98 -5.92 -1.47 2.64
C GLY A 98 -5.31 -2.80 3.09
N PHE A 99 -4.95 -3.63 2.11
CA PHE A 99 -4.63 -5.04 2.32
C PHE A 99 -3.36 -5.26 3.15
N VAL A 100 -2.29 -4.53 2.84
CA VAL A 100 -0.97 -4.74 3.46
C VAL A 100 -0.89 -4.14 4.85
N PRO A 101 -1.34 -2.89 5.09
CA PRO A 101 -1.45 -2.35 6.44
C PRO A 101 -2.36 -3.17 7.34
N ALA A 102 -3.43 -3.78 6.81
CA ALA A 102 -4.28 -4.67 7.60
C ALA A 102 -3.51 -5.89 8.13
N LEU A 103 -2.69 -6.51 7.28
CA LEU A 103 -1.84 -7.64 7.66
C LEU A 103 -0.73 -7.24 8.64
N LEU A 104 -0.13 -6.07 8.43
CA LEU A 104 0.88 -5.49 9.33
C LEU A 104 0.29 -5.20 10.71
N ALA A 105 -0.85 -4.50 10.76
CA ALA A 105 -1.57 -4.21 12.00
C ALA A 105 -1.96 -5.50 12.72
N ARG A 106 -2.47 -6.50 11.99
CA ARG A 106 -2.76 -7.83 12.54
C ARG A 106 -1.55 -8.45 13.21
N GLU A 107 -0.41 -8.48 12.55
CA GLU A 107 0.82 -9.06 13.10
C GLU A 107 1.27 -8.35 14.37
N ILE A 108 1.29 -7.02 14.36
CA ILE A 108 1.70 -6.21 15.51
C ILE A 108 0.73 -6.43 16.67
N LEU A 109 -0.59 -6.28 16.45
CA LEU A 109 -1.60 -6.35 17.51
C LEU A 109 -1.67 -7.74 18.14
N ILE A 110 -1.54 -8.82 17.35
CA ILE A 110 -1.47 -10.18 17.88
C ILE A 110 -0.17 -10.37 18.69
N ARG A 111 0.99 -10.02 18.15
CA ARG A 111 2.28 -10.27 18.83
C ARG A 111 2.48 -9.40 20.07
N LYS A 112 1.83 -8.24 20.13
CA LYS A 112 1.85 -7.34 21.28
C LYS A 112 0.66 -7.54 22.22
N GLN A 113 -0.26 -8.45 21.92
CA GLN A 113 -1.43 -8.78 22.74
C GLN A 113 -2.27 -7.54 23.12
N VAL A 114 -2.45 -6.61 22.18
CA VAL A 114 -3.09 -5.30 22.43
C VAL A 114 -4.62 -5.41 22.43
N VAL A 115 -5.18 -6.28 21.60
CA VAL A 115 -6.62 -6.40 21.39
C VAL A 115 -7.11 -7.80 21.75
N ASN A 116 -8.15 -7.87 22.56
CA ASN A 116 -8.76 -9.12 22.99
C ASN A 116 -9.82 -9.61 22.01
N GLY A 117 -9.68 -10.86 21.56
CA GLY A 117 -10.70 -11.55 20.76
C GLY A 117 -10.63 -11.29 19.26
N ARG A 118 -10.94 -12.33 18.47
CA ARG A 118 -10.81 -12.32 17.00
C ARG A 118 -11.71 -11.30 16.29
N TYR A 119 -12.90 -11.04 16.84
CA TYR A 119 -13.86 -10.11 16.22
C TYR A 119 -13.44 -8.65 16.41
N TRP A 120 -13.07 -8.28 17.65
CA TRP A 120 -12.53 -6.95 17.94
C TRP A 120 -11.23 -6.68 17.19
N MET A 121 -10.37 -7.69 17.07
CA MET A 121 -9.17 -7.60 16.24
C MET A 121 -9.49 -7.20 14.80
N GLY A 122 -10.45 -7.88 14.16
CA GLY A 122 -10.87 -7.54 12.80
C GLY A 122 -11.44 -6.13 12.67
N ILE A 123 -12.32 -5.72 13.59
CA ILE A 123 -12.93 -4.38 13.59
C ILE A 123 -11.87 -3.29 13.71
N ILE A 124 -10.94 -3.44 14.67
CA ILE A 124 -9.89 -2.45 14.92
C ILE A 124 -8.93 -2.37 13.74
N ILE A 125 -8.52 -3.50 13.16
CA ILE A 125 -7.65 -3.52 11.98
C ILE A 125 -8.29 -2.78 10.82
N VAL A 126 -9.55 -3.09 10.49
CA VAL A 126 -10.27 -2.43 9.38
C VAL A 126 -10.42 -0.94 9.66
N SER A 127 -10.71 -0.55 10.90
CA SER A 127 -10.83 0.86 11.29
C SER A 127 -9.50 1.61 11.15
N ILE A 128 -8.38 1.00 11.56
CA ILE A 128 -7.03 1.57 11.38
C ILE A 128 -6.74 1.78 9.90
N CYS A 129 -7.03 0.80 9.04
CA CYS A 129 -6.80 0.91 7.60
C CYS A 129 -7.65 2.01 6.96
N LEU A 130 -8.92 2.13 7.35
CA LEU A 130 -9.78 3.19 6.82
C LEU A 130 -9.31 4.57 7.29
N ALA A 131 -8.92 4.71 8.57
CA ALA A 131 -8.35 5.95 9.10
C ALA A 131 -7.03 6.32 8.40
N PHE A 132 -6.18 5.33 8.13
CA PHE A 132 -4.94 5.53 7.39
C PHE A 132 -5.22 5.97 5.94
N SER A 133 -6.17 5.33 5.26
CA SER A 133 -6.57 5.72 3.91
C SER A 133 -7.13 7.13 3.87
N ALA A 134 -8.05 7.46 4.77
CA ALA A 134 -8.61 8.81 4.86
C ALA A 134 -7.52 9.86 5.16
N PHE A 135 -6.52 9.52 5.97
CA PHE A 135 -5.40 10.41 6.22
C PHE A 135 -4.49 10.60 5.00
N TYR A 136 -4.29 9.55 4.19
CA TYR A 136 -3.55 9.65 2.93
C TYR A 136 -4.23 10.63 1.96
N GLU A 137 -5.54 10.50 1.78
CA GLU A 137 -6.35 11.43 0.95
C GLU A 137 -6.25 12.89 1.43
N LEU A 138 -6.15 13.10 2.75
CA LEU A 138 -5.93 14.45 3.29
C LEU A 138 -4.53 14.99 2.95
N ILE A 139 -3.52 14.12 2.90
CA ILE A 139 -2.18 14.50 2.45
C ILE A 139 -2.23 14.88 0.97
N GLU A 140 -2.89 14.10 0.13
CA GLU A 140 -3.02 14.39 -1.30
C GLU A 140 -3.73 15.72 -1.54
N TRP A 141 -4.82 15.96 -0.80
CA TRP A 141 -5.49 17.25 -0.83
C TRP A 141 -4.58 18.41 -0.42
N TRP A 142 -3.77 18.26 0.64
CA TRP A 142 -2.84 19.29 1.08
C TRP A 142 -1.69 19.53 0.10
N VAL A 143 -1.13 18.47 -0.49
CA VAL A 143 -0.13 18.57 -1.55
C VAL A 143 -0.74 19.35 -2.71
N ALA A 144 -1.98 19.03 -3.08
CA ALA A 144 -2.64 19.70 -4.19
C ALA A 144 -2.84 21.20 -3.99
N LEU A 145 -3.25 21.60 -2.78
CA LEU A 145 -3.34 23.01 -2.42
C LEU A 145 -1.99 23.73 -2.42
N ALA A 146 -0.88 23.01 -2.16
CA ALA A 146 0.46 23.59 -2.08
C ALA A 146 1.14 23.74 -3.46
N THR A 147 0.83 22.86 -4.43
CA THR A 147 1.56 22.80 -5.71
C THR A 147 0.78 23.31 -6.92
N GLY A 148 -0.54 23.51 -6.85
CA GLY A 148 -1.31 24.07 -7.97
C GLY A 148 -1.56 23.07 -9.10
N GLU A 149 -1.36 23.44 -10.37
CA GLU A 149 -1.67 22.59 -11.55
C GLU A 149 -0.88 21.27 -11.59
N ASP A 150 0.34 21.22 -11.05
CA ASP A 150 1.13 19.98 -10.94
C ASP A 150 0.47 18.92 -10.03
N ALA A 151 -0.54 19.32 -9.27
CA ALA A 151 -1.30 18.42 -8.40
C ALA A 151 -2.31 17.52 -9.13
N GLU A 152 -2.81 17.92 -10.30
CA GLU A 152 -3.81 17.07 -11.01
C GLU A 152 -3.20 15.73 -11.43
N ALA A 153 -1.92 15.71 -11.75
CA ALA A 153 -1.18 14.50 -12.10
C ALA A 153 -0.99 13.58 -10.88
N PHE A 154 -0.71 14.15 -9.70
CA PHE A 154 -0.57 13.38 -8.46
C PHE A 154 -1.93 12.90 -7.92
N LEU A 155 -2.95 13.75 -7.95
CA LEU A 155 -4.30 13.39 -7.52
C LEU A 155 -4.94 12.31 -8.41
N GLY A 156 -4.49 12.15 -9.66
CA GLY A 156 -4.97 11.09 -10.54
C GLY A 156 -6.47 11.15 -10.88
N THR A 157 -7.18 12.22 -10.51
CA THR A 157 -8.66 12.27 -10.55
C THR A 157 -9.23 12.06 -11.94
N GLN A 158 -8.54 12.53 -12.98
CA GLN A 158 -8.99 12.42 -14.38
C GLN A 158 -10.44 12.93 -14.56
N GLY A 159 -10.87 13.93 -13.77
CA GLY A 159 -12.22 14.48 -13.79
C GLY A 159 -13.28 13.67 -13.03
N TYR A 160 -12.90 12.60 -12.32
CA TYR A 160 -13.83 11.76 -11.56
C TYR A 160 -14.12 12.36 -10.17
N VAL A 161 -15.35 12.84 -9.97
CA VAL A 161 -15.76 13.55 -8.75
C VAL A 161 -15.78 12.67 -7.49
N TRP A 162 -15.91 11.35 -7.65
CA TRP A 162 -16.00 10.41 -6.53
C TRP A 162 -14.70 9.67 -6.21
N ASP A 163 -13.56 10.23 -6.66
CA ASP A 163 -12.30 9.50 -6.66
C ASP A 163 -11.90 9.04 -5.26
N THR A 164 -11.62 10.02 -4.39
CA THR A 164 -11.31 9.83 -2.97
C THR A 164 -12.27 8.90 -2.24
N GLN A 165 -13.59 9.02 -2.47
CA GLN A 165 -14.54 8.12 -1.80
C GLN A 165 -14.42 6.68 -2.31
N SER A 166 -14.24 6.52 -3.62
CA SER A 166 -14.04 5.20 -4.22
C SER A 166 -12.71 4.58 -3.79
N ASP A 167 -11.65 5.38 -3.61
CA ASP A 167 -10.35 4.95 -3.11
C ASP A 167 -10.37 4.43 -1.70
N MET A 168 -10.98 5.19 -0.79
CA MET A 168 -11.27 4.71 0.55
C MET A 168 -12.11 3.42 0.52
N GLY A 169 -13.03 3.28 -0.45
CA GLY A 169 -13.78 2.05 -0.69
C GLY A 169 -12.90 0.86 -1.09
N TRP A 170 -11.95 1.05 -2.01
CA TRP A 170 -10.99 0.03 -2.41
C TRP A 170 -10.04 -0.36 -1.28
N ALA A 171 -9.57 0.62 -0.50
CA ALA A 171 -8.79 0.36 0.72
C ALA A 171 -9.60 -0.43 1.76
N LEU A 172 -10.87 -0.10 1.96
CA LEU A 172 -11.74 -0.87 2.85
C LEU A 172 -11.88 -2.33 2.38
N MET A 173 -12.12 -2.55 1.10
CA MET A 173 -12.20 -3.91 0.52
C MET A 173 -10.88 -4.67 0.65
N GLY A 174 -9.74 -4.01 0.43
CA GLY A 174 -8.42 -4.59 0.64
C GLY A 174 -8.21 -5.04 2.08
N ALA A 175 -8.55 -4.19 3.05
CA ALA A 175 -8.41 -4.50 4.48
C ALA A 175 -9.27 -5.70 4.90
N ILE A 176 -10.55 -5.72 4.48
CA ILE A 176 -11.47 -6.84 4.74
C ILE A 176 -10.93 -8.13 4.10
N SER A 177 -10.50 -8.06 2.85
CA SER A 177 -9.95 -9.20 2.11
C SER A 177 -8.73 -9.78 2.81
N SER A 178 -7.81 -8.93 3.27
CA SER A 178 -6.62 -9.33 4.01
C SER A 178 -6.97 -10.11 5.28
N VAL A 179 -7.88 -9.57 6.10
CA VAL A 179 -8.31 -10.21 7.35
C VAL A 179 -8.98 -11.56 7.09
N LEU A 180 -9.83 -11.67 6.07
CA LEU A 180 -10.58 -12.89 5.79
C LEU A 180 -9.72 -13.97 5.12
N LEU A 181 -8.94 -13.61 4.10
CA LEU A 181 -8.18 -14.55 3.28
C LEU A 181 -6.89 -15.02 3.95
N LEU A 182 -6.22 -14.14 4.70
CA LEU A 182 -4.90 -14.44 5.26
C LEU A 182 -4.90 -14.84 6.73
N ALA A 183 -6.06 -14.85 7.43
CA ALA A 183 -6.11 -15.22 8.85
C ALA A 183 -5.41 -16.56 9.14
N LYS A 184 -5.83 -17.64 8.44
CA LYS A 184 -5.28 -18.99 8.65
C LYS A 184 -3.79 -19.13 8.30
N PRO A 185 -3.31 -18.74 7.09
CA PRO A 185 -1.89 -18.87 6.77
C PRO A 185 -1.01 -17.99 7.65
N HIS A 186 -1.47 -16.79 8.03
CA HIS A 186 -0.72 -15.90 8.91
C HIS A 186 -0.63 -16.45 10.33
N ASP A 187 -1.71 -16.99 10.90
CA ASP A 187 -1.70 -17.61 12.23
C ASP A 187 -0.70 -18.77 12.33
N ARG A 188 -0.58 -19.59 11.28
CA ARG A 188 0.41 -20.67 11.22
C ARG A 188 1.85 -20.13 11.29
N GLN A 189 2.14 -19.03 10.61
CA GLN A 189 3.47 -18.41 10.65
C GLN A 189 3.75 -17.75 12.00
N LEU A 190 2.75 -17.11 12.61
CA LEU A 190 2.87 -16.49 13.93
C LEU A 190 3.15 -17.52 15.03
N GLN A 191 2.49 -18.69 15.00
CA GLN A 191 2.77 -19.78 15.93
C GLN A 191 4.21 -20.30 15.83
N GLY A 192 4.78 -20.30 14.62
CA GLY A 192 6.17 -20.69 14.39
C GLY A 192 7.21 -19.68 14.90
N LEU A 193 6.82 -18.41 15.13
CA LEU A 193 7.68 -17.37 15.70
C LEU A 193 7.64 -17.32 17.23
N ALA A 194 6.64 -17.96 17.86
CA ALA A 194 6.47 -18.02 19.31
C ALA A 194 7.18 -19.22 19.97
N ARG A 195 7.92 -20.00 19.19
CA ARG A 195 8.85 -21.05 19.65
C ARG A 195 10.27 -20.55 19.53
#